data_AF-A0A1M2VBQ3-F1
#
_entry.id   AF-A0A1M2VBQ3-F1
#
_cell.length_a   1.000
_cell.length_b   1.000
_cell.length_c   1.000
_cell.angle_alpha   90.00
_cell.angle_beta   90.00
_cell.angle_gamma   90.00
#
_symmetry.space_group_name_H-M   'P 1'
#
loop_
_entity.id
_entity.type
_entity.pdbx_description
1 polymer ?
#
loop_
_entity_poly.entity_id
_entity_poly.type
_entity_poly.pdbx_seq_one_letter_code
_entity_poly.pdbx_strand_id
1 'polypeptide(L)'
;MGGVNSETPSATPALRTDRVRLAVLMAPKPGLSFEEFDRYWLDVHAKVFSSIAIAQRNLLKYEQFHLDTNYEGIIAAQTLAKSKTRFRGIAIFEATSLDKIFEIFQDEEYLRVVVPDELNFFDHENAQILAGPFATIIDKL
;
A
#
# COMPACT_ATOMS: atom_id res chain seq x y z
N MET A 1 11.22 32.59 -37.99
CA MET A 1 11.33 31.26 -37.34
C MET A 1 10.92 31.45 -35.88
N GLY A 2 9.67 31.17 -35.55
CA GLY A 2 9.16 31.24 -34.18
C GLY A 2 8.87 29.83 -33.71
N GLY A 3 9.64 29.33 -32.74
CA GLY A 3 9.40 28.05 -32.10
C GLY A 3 8.16 28.13 -31.24
N VAL A 4 7.17 27.29 -31.51
CA VAL A 4 6.01 27.09 -30.64
C VAL A 4 6.46 26.11 -29.56
N ASN A 5 6.67 26.63 -28.34
CA ASN A 5 6.75 25.79 -27.16
C ASN A 5 5.36 25.17 -26.95
N SER A 6 5.24 23.87 -27.21
CA SER A 6 4.05 23.10 -26.88
C SER A 6 4.06 22.82 -25.37
N GLU A 7 3.56 23.77 -24.58
CA GLU A 7 3.14 23.46 -23.21
C GLU A 7 1.90 22.57 -23.31
N THR A 8 2.05 21.30 -22.94
CA THR A 8 0.91 20.41 -22.69
C THR A 8 0.03 21.04 -21.62
N PRO A 9 -1.30 21.16 -21.84
CA PRO A 9 -2.19 21.71 -20.83
C PRO A 9 -2.12 20.82 -19.59
N SER A 10 -1.74 21.42 -18.46
CA SER A 10 -1.80 20.79 -17.15
C SER A 10 -3.25 20.38 -16.90
N ALA A 11 -3.55 19.09 -16.99
CA ALA A 11 -4.87 18.57 -16.72
C ALA A 11 -5.23 18.92 -15.26
N THR A 12 -6.41 19.50 -15.04
CA THR A 12 -6.92 19.76 -13.69
C THR A 12 -6.92 18.45 -12.90
N PRO A 13 -6.32 18.39 -11.70
CA PRO A 13 -6.35 17.18 -10.91
C PRO A 13 -7.80 16.78 -10.60
N ALA A 14 -8.13 15.52 -10.85
CA ALA A 14 -9.45 14.96 -10.60
C ALA A 14 -9.33 13.58 -9.95
N LEU A 15 -10.33 13.22 -9.15
CA LEU A 15 -10.46 11.86 -8.64
C LEU A 15 -10.57 10.89 -9.81
N ARG A 16 -9.75 9.83 -9.79
CA ARG A 16 -9.76 8.75 -10.76
C ARG A 16 -11.10 8.03 -10.71
N THR A 17 -11.66 7.78 -11.89
CA THR A 17 -12.92 7.05 -12.06
C THR A 17 -12.71 5.69 -12.74
N ASP A 18 -11.53 5.46 -13.34
CA ASP A 18 -11.14 4.21 -14.01
C ASP A 18 -10.56 3.17 -13.07
N ARG A 19 -10.21 3.55 -11.83
CA ARG A 19 -9.62 2.67 -10.82
C ARG A 19 -9.81 3.22 -9.42
N VAL A 20 -9.65 2.35 -8.43
CA VAL A 20 -9.66 2.68 -7.01
C VAL A 20 -8.33 2.33 -6.35
N ARG A 21 -8.12 2.86 -5.14
CA ARG A 21 -7.01 2.48 -4.27
C ARG A 21 -7.53 1.97 -2.94
N LEU A 22 -6.93 0.90 -2.44
CA LEU A 22 -7.08 0.42 -1.06
C LEU A 22 -5.72 0.49 -0.37
N ALA A 23 -5.70 1.08 0.82
CA ALA A 23 -4.55 1.14 1.70
C ALA A 23 -4.82 0.31 2.95
N VAL A 24 -3.88 -0.56 3.32
CA VAL A 24 -3.90 -1.31 4.59
C VAL A 24 -2.83 -0.71 5.49
N LEU A 25 -3.23 -0.16 6.64
CA LEU A 25 -2.30 0.26 7.68
C LEU A 25 -1.88 -0.99 8.44
N MET A 26 -0.61 -1.37 8.27
CA MET A 26 -0.10 -2.67 8.67
C MET A 26 0.18 -2.72 10.16
N ALA A 27 -0.60 -3.50 10.91
CA ALA A 27 -0.35 -3.76 12.32
C ALA A 27 0.58 -4.99 12.45
N PRO A 28 1.69 -4.90 13.20
CA PRO A 28 2.56 -6.04 13.40
C PRO A 28 1.92 -7.02 14.38
N LYS A 29 2.13 -8.31 14.15
CA LYS A 29 1.83 -9.33 15.15
C LYS A 29 2.58 -9.03 16.46
N PRO A 30 1.93 -9.18 17.63
CA PRO A 30 2.55 -8.88 18.92
C PRO A 30 3.86 -9.66 19.12
N GLY A 31 4.88 -8.97 19.64
CA GLY A 31 6.19 -9.54 19.96
C GLY A 31 7.22 -9.50 18.85
N LEU A 32 6.85 -9.11 17.62
CA LEU A 32 7.83 -8.87 16.55
C LEU A 32 8.58 -7.56 16.74
N SER A 33 9.88 -7.60 16.50
CA SER A 33 10.66 -6.37 16.30
C SER A 33 10.31 -5.69 14.97
N PHE A 34 10.71 -4.44 14.83
CA PHE A 34 10.58 -3.69 13.57
C PHE A 34 11.30 -4.38 12.41
N GLU A 35 12.56 -4.78 12.62
CA GLU A 35 13.39 -5.40 11.58
C GLU A 35 12.82 -6.75 11.14
N GLU A 36 12.32 -7.57 12.06
CA GLU A 36 11.69 -8.85 11.72
C GLU A 36 10.43 -8.65 10.88
N PHE A 37 9.58 -7.68 11.26
CA PHE A 37 8.38 -7.35 10.49
C PHE A 37 8.74 -6.89 9.08
N ASP A 38 9.63 -5.90 8.95
CA ASP A 38 9.99 -5.32 7.65
C ASP A 38 10.63 -6.35 6.73
N ARG A 39 11.60 -7.12 7.25
CA ARG A 39 12.26 -8.17 6.48
C ARG A 39 11.28 -9.24 6.02
N TYR A 40 10.41 -9.71 6.91
CA TYR A 40 9.44 -10.74 6.52
C TYR A 40 8.45 -10.20 5.49
N TRP A 41 7.93 -9.00 5.71
CA TRP A 41 6.94 -8.39 4.82
C TRP A 41 7.49 -8.13 3.42
N LEU A 42 8.73 -7.62 3.33
CA LEU A 42 9.38 -7.30 2.06
C LEU A 42 9.98 -8.52 1.37
N ASP A 43 10.76 -9.34 2.08
CA ASP A 43 11.57 -10.38 1.44
C ASP A 43 10.83 -11.71 1.25
N VAL A 44 9.80 -11.96 2.07
CA VAL A 44 9.05 -13.23 2.06
C VAL A 44 7.63 -12.97 1.55
N HIS A 45 6.83 -12.22 2.31
CA HIS A 45 5.41 -12.03 2.01
C HIS A 45 5.20 -11.38 0.65
N ALA A 46 5.99 -10.37 0.27
CA ALA A 46 5.86 -9.73 -1.03
C ALA A 46 5.95 -10.74 -2.19
N LYS A 47 6.86 -11.73 -2.09
CA LYS A 47 7.01 -12.79 -3.10
C LYS A 47 5.82 -13.72 -3.09
N VAL A 48 5.40 -14.18 -1.91
CA VAL A 48 4.22 -15.05 -1.74
C VAL A 48 2.97 -14.40 -2.32
N PHE A 49 2.66 -13.18 -1.91
CA PHE A 49 1.49 -12.44 -2.38
C PHE A 49 1.55 -12.12 -3.88
N SER A 50 2.72 -11.71 -4.40
CA SER A 50 2.86 -11.45 -5.84
C SER A 50 2.82 -12.71 -6.71
N SER A 51 2.96 -13.90 -6.12
CA SER A 51 3.01 -15.17 -6.86
C SER A 51 1.63 -15.73 -7.20
N ILE A 52 0.58 -15.37 -6.45
CA ILE A 52 -0.75 -15.95 -6.63
C ILE A 52 -1.45 -15.35 -7.85
N ALA A 53 -2.18 -16.18 -8.58
CA ALA A 53 -2.71 -15.81 -9.89
C ALA A 53 -3.76 -14.69 -9.80
N ILE A 54 -4.59 -14.70 -8.75
CA ILE A 54 -5.64 -13.69 -8.54
C ILE A 54 -5.06 -12.29 -8.32
N ALA A 55 -3.94 -12.17 -7.60
CA ALA A 55 -3.30 -10.88 -7.34
C ALA A 55 -2.72 -10.29 -8.63
N GLN A 56 -2.01 -11.10 -9.42
CA GLN A 56 -1.47 -10.69 -10.72
C GLN A 56 -2.56 -10.30 -11.71
N ARG A 57 -3.71 -10.96 -11.66
CA ARG A 57 -4.84 -10.70 -12.56
C ARG A 57 -5.58 -9.42 -12.19
N ASN A 58 -5.81 -9.18 -10.91
CA ASN A 58 -6.75 -8.15 -10.45
C ASN A 58 -6.05 -6.83 -10.07
N LEU A 59 -4.78 -6.85 -9.65
CA LEU A 59 -4.07 -5.63 -9.23
C LEU A 59 -3.41 -4.93 -10.42
N LEU A 60 -3.63 -3.63 -10.50
CA LEU A 60 -2.89 -2.70 -11.37
C LEU A 60 -1.59 -2.21 -10.70
N LYS A 61 -1.58 -2.17 -9.37
CA LYS A 61 -0.43 -1.77 -8.56
C LYS A 61 -0.47 -2.49 -7.21
N TYR A 62 0.70 -2.93 -6.75
CA TYR A 62 0.98 -3.26 -5.35
C TYR A 62 2.24 -2.52 -4.91
N GLU A 63 2.18 -1.81 -3.80
CA GLU A 63 3.31 -1.09 -3.22
C GLU A 63 3.32 -1.24 -1.70
N GLN A 64 4.51 -1.35 -1.13
CA GLN A 64 4.74 -1.34 0.32
C GLN A 64 5.42 -0.03 0.70
N PHE A 65 4.84 0.66 1.69
CA PHE A 65 5.49 1.75 2.41
C PHE A 65 5.87 1.25 3.79
N HIS A 66 7.15 1.34 4.16
CA HIS A 66 7.65 0.92 5.47
C HIS A 66 7.88 2.14 6.36
N LEU A 67 7.48 2.03 7.62
CA LEU A 67 7.80 3.04 8.62
C LEU A 67 9.28 2.90 9.00
N ASP A 68 10.07 3.92 8.68
CA ASP A 68 11.45 4.01 9.15
C ASP A 68 11.51 4.84 10.44
N THR A 69 11.90 4.17 11.54
CA THR A 69 12.04 4.79 12.86
C THR A 69 13.11 5.87 12.91
N ASN A 70 14.07 5.89 11.97
CA ASN A 70 15.08 6.93 11.88
C ASN A 70 14.49 8.31 11.58
N TYR A 71 13.30 8.36 10.96
CA TYR A 71 12.60 9.62 10.71
C TYR A 71 11.76 10.11 11.90
N GLU A 72 11.58 9.32 12.95
CA GLU A 72 10.73 9.70 14.09
C GLU A 72 11.20 10.99 14.76
N GLY A 73 12.50 11.14 14.98
CA GLY A 73 13.07 12.37 15.56
C GLY A 73 12.83 13.60 14.69
N ILE A 74 12.94 13.44 13.36
CA ILE A 74 12.72 14.51 12.39
C ILE A 74 11.25 14.92 12.36
N ILE A 75 10.32 13.95 12.41
CA ILE A 75 8.88 14.22 12.42
C ILE A 75 8.46 14.81 13.77
N ALA A 76 8.98 14.31 14.89
CA ALA A 76 8.66 14.82 16.23
C ALA A 76 9.11 16.27 16.44
N ALA A 77 10.13 16.72 15.71
CA ALA A 77 10.56 18.12 15.70
C ALA A 77 9.64 19.05 14.89
N GLN A 78 8.71 18.50 14.08
CA GLN A 78 7.75 19.31 13.33
C GLN A 78 6.63 19.82 14.23
N THR A 79 6.22 21.07 14.03
CA THR A 79 5.12 21.68 14.80
C THR A 79 3.73 21.36 14.25
N LEU A 80 3.66 20.95 12.97
CA LEU A 80 2.41 20.72 12.25
C LEU A 80 1.92 19.26 12.30
N ALA A 81 2.77 18.32 12.71
CA ALA A 81 2.46 16.89 12.70
C ALA A 81 3.07 16.19 13.92
N LYS A 82 2.41 15.13 14.39
CA LYS A 82 2.92 14.27 15.46
C LYS A 82 3.20 12.88 14.89
N SER A 83 4.35 12.31 15.21
CA SER A 83 4.63 10.89 14.96
C SER A 83 4.42 10.09 16.24
N LYS A 84 3.36 9.27 16.29
CA LYS A 84 3.20 8.10 17.16
C LYS A 84 2.15 7.17 16.53
N THR A 85 2.56 6.38 15.54
CA THR A 85 1.70 5.37 14.94
C THR A 85 2.00 3.99 15.53
N ARG A 86 0.97 3.14 15.66
CA ARG A 86 1.14 1.73 16.02
C ARG A 86 1.45 0.84 14.82
N PHE A 87 1.25 1.36 13.61
CA PHE A 87 1.43 0.63 12.37
C PHE A 87 2.91 0.62 11.95
N ARG A 88 3.30 -0.40 11.21
CA ARG A 88 4.67 -0.57 10.68
C ARG A 88 4.80 -0.16 9.22
N GLY A 89 3.70 0.13 8.56
CA GLY A 89 3.72 0.52 7.16
C GLY A 89 2.34 0.58 6.55
N ILE A 90 2.29 0.74 5.24
CA ILE A 90 1.07 0.78 4.45
C ILE A 90 1.24 -0.13 3.23
N ALA A 91 0.36 -1.12 3.06
CA ALA A 91 0.18 -1.80 1.78
C ALA A 91 -0.76 -0.97 0.90
N ILE A 92 -0.39 -0.69 -0.35
CA ILE A 92 -1.21 0.06 -1.30
C ILE A 92 -1.54 -0.85 -2.48
N PHE A 93 -2.83 -1.05 -2.71
CA PHE A 93 -3.36 -1.79 -3.84
C PHE A 93 -4.14 -0.83 -4.75
N GLU A 94 -3.95 -0.94 -6.05
CA GLU A 94 -4.85 -0.35 -7.04
C GLU A 94 -5.47 -1.42 -7.92
N ALA A 95 -6.75 -1.28 -8.21
CA ALA A 95 -7.49 -2.14 -9.13
C ALA A 95 -8.58 -1.36 -9.85
N THR A 96 -9.19 -1.94 -10.88
CA THR A 96 -10.27 -1.30 -11.63
C THR A 96 -11.54 -1.08 -10.80
N SER A 97 -11.75 -1.86 -9.74
CA SER A 97 -12.82 -1.66 -8.75
C SER A 97 -12.41 -2.20 -7.37
N LEU A 98 -13.18 -1.84 -6.34
CA LEU A 98 -12.95 -2.36 -4.99
C LEU A 98 -13.25 -3.87 -4.92
N ASP A 99 -14.28 -4.32 -5.64
CA ASP A 99 -14.63 -5.74 -5.75
C ASP A 99 -13.46 -6.57 -6.29
N LYS A 100 -12.69 -6.05 -7.24
CA LYS A 100 -11.50 -6.76 -7.76
C LYS A 100 -10.42 -6.95 -6.70
N ILE A 101 -10.31 -6.05 -5.73
CA ILE A 101 -9.41 -6.21 -4.59
C ILE A 101 -9.99 -7.25 -3.62
N PHE A 102 -11.29 -7.18 -3.31
CA PHE A 102 -11.92 -8.13 -2.39
C PHE A 102 -12.04 -9.55 -2.93
N GLU A 103 -12.14 -9.73 -4.25
CA GLU A 103 -12.00 -11.03 -4.90
C GLU A 103 -10.68 -11.71 -4.53
N ILE A 104 -9.58 -10.96 -4.35
CA ILE A 104 -8.29 -11.51 -3.89
C ILE A 104 -8.44 -12.06 -2.47
N PHE A 105 -9.03 -11.30 -1.55
CA PHE A 105 -9.17 -11.72 -0.15
C PHE A 105 -10.15 -12.88 0.06
N GLN A 106 -10.98 -13.18 -0.95
CA GLN A 106 -11.94 -14.29 -0.95
C GLN A 106 -11.47 -15.49 -1.77
N ASP A 107 -10.36 -15.36 -2.51
CA ASP A 107 -9.86 -16.40 -3.40
C ASP A 107 -9.29 -17.59 -2.62
N GLU A 108 -9.56 -18.80 -3.11
CA GLU A 108 -9.12 -20.04 -2.45
C GLU A 108 -7.59 -20.16 -2.36
N GLU A 109 -6.85 -19.69 -3.37
CA GLU A 109 -5.39 -19.66 -3.34
C GLU A 109 -4.88 -18.65 -2.31
N TYR A 110 -5.49 -17.45 -2.23
CA TYR A 110 -5.15 -16.47 -1.20
C TYR A 110 -5.39 -17.04 0.21
N LEU A 111 -6.58 -17.60 0.47
CA LEU A 111 -6.93 -18.17 1.77
C LEU A 111 -6.03 -19.35 2.16
N ARG A 112 -5.58 -20.14 1.18
CA ARG A 112 -4.73 -21.32 1.40
C ARG A 112 -3.24 -20.99 1.52
N VAL A 113 -2.75 -19.98 0.79
CA VAL A 113 -1.32 -19.69 0.65
C VAL A 113 -0.92 -18.43 1.43
N VAL A 114 -1.67 -17.35 1.25
CA VAL A 114 -1.29 -16.04 1.81
C VAL A 114 -1.73 -15.90 3.25
N VAL A 115 -2.95 -16.30 3.62
CA VAL A 115 -3.42 -16.15 5.01
C VAL A 115 -2.50 -16.87 6.00
N PRO A 116 -2.06 -18.13 5.78
CA PRO A 116 -1.09 -18.76 6.68
C PRO A 116 0.27 -18.06 6.74
N ASP A 117 0.70 -17.44 5.64
CA ASP A 117 1.93 -16.63 5.58
C ASP A 117 1.79 -15.33 6.41
N GLU A 118 0.66 -14.63 6.27
CA GLU A 118 0.32 -13.41 7.01
C GLU A 118 0.33 -13.62 8.52
N LEU A 119 -0.14 -14.78 9.02
CA LEU A 119 -0.12 -15.13 10.44
C LEU A 119 1.28 -15.14 11.08
N ASN A 120 2.36 -15.12 10.29
CA ASN A 120 3.72 -15.02 10.79
C ASN A 120 4.09 -13.60 11.24
N PHE A 121 3.48 -12.57 10.64
CA PHE A 121 3.93 -11.18 10.84
C PHE A 121 2.83 -10.13 10.99
N PHE A 122 1.61 -10.41 10.53
CA PHE A 122 0.53 -9.45 10.41
C PHE A 122 -0.60 -9.69 11.43
N ASP A 123 -1.06 -8.62 12.06
CA ASP A 123 -2.21 -8.62 12.97
C ASP A 123 -3.45 -8.06 12.24
N HIS A 124 -4.28 -8.96 11.70
CA HIS A 124 -5.49 -8.60 10.99
C HIS A 124 -6.51 -7.86 11.85
N GLU A 125 -6.61 -8.18 13.15
CA GLU A 125 -7.61 -7.59 14.04
C GLU A 125 -7.32 -6.12 14.32
N ASN A 126 -6.04 -5.76 14.39
CA ASN A 126 -5.60 -4.40 14.68
C ASN A 126 -5.21 -3.57 13.45
N ALA A 127 -5.16 -4.20 12.27
CA ALA A 127 -4.98 -3.51 11.00
C ALA A 127 -6.16 -2.57 10.68
N GLN A 128 -5.94 -1.60 9.79
CA GLN A 128 -7.00 -0.72 9.31
C GLN A 128 -6.98 -0.65 7.78
N ILE A 129 -8.17 -0.54 7.18
CA ILE A 129 -8.33 -0.41 5.73
C ILE A 129 -8.97 0.94 5.41
N LEU A 130 -8.41 1.62 4.41
CA LEU A 130 -8.97 2.82 3.78
C LEU A 130 -9.08 2.54 2.29
N ALA A 131 -10.22 2.83 1.67
CA ALA A 131 -10.39 2.63 0.23
C ALA A 131 -11.19 3.76 -0.41
N GLY A 132 -10.88 4.06 -1.67
CA GLY A 132 -11.61 5.05 -2.44
C GLY A 132 -10.93 5.46 -3.75
N PRO A 133 -11.55 6.38 -4.49
CA PRO A 133 -10.89 7.04 -5.60
C PRO A 133 -9.76 7.94 -5.07
N PHE A 134 -8.78 8.20 -5.92
CA PHE A 134 -7.64 9.06 -5.58
C PHE A 134 -7.34 10.01 -6.73
N ALA A 135 -6.67 11.13 -6.47
CA ALA A 135 -6.19 12.06 -7.49
C ALA A 135 -4.67 12.18 -7.35
N THR A 136 -3.95 12.10 -8.46
CA THR A 136 -2.52 12.43 -8.48
C THR A 136 -2.39 13.91 -8.78
N ILE A 137 -1.90 14.68 -7.80
CA ILE A 137 -1.73 16.15 -7.93
C ILE A 137 -0.35 16.47 -8.53
N ILE A 138 0.67 15.70 -8.16
CA ILE A 138 2.05 15.82 -8.64
C ILE A 138 2.55 14.41 -8.94
N ASP A 139 2.98 14.19 -10.18
CA ASP A 139 3.71 13.00 -10.62
C ASP A 139 4.86 13.49 -11.50
N LYS A 140 6.11 13.23 -11.09
CA LYS A 140 7.31 13.74 -11.78
C LYS A 140 8.10 12.62 -12.46
N LEU A 141 7.52 11.42 -12.55
CA LEU A 141 8.12 10.21 -13.11
C LEU A 141 7.48 9.85 -14.44
#